data_AF-A0A7V6TKU2-F1
#
_entry.id   AF-A0A7V6TKU2-F1
#
_cell.length_a   1.000
_cell.length_b   1.000
_cell.length_c   1.000
_cell.angle_alpha   90.00
_cell.angle_beta   90.00
_cell.angle_gamma   90.00
#
_symmetry.space_group_name_H-M   'P 1'
#
loop_
_entity.id
_entity.type
_entity.pdbx_description
1 polymer ?
#
loop_
_entity_poly.entity_id
_entity_poly.type
_entity_poly.pdbx_seq_one_letter_code
_entity_poly.pdbx_strand_id
1 'polypeptide(L)'
;MPTANAVMHVHETLVTWDEDMNMTGQLAEDWEVSEDGKTWTFFLREGIKFHDGADFNAEAVEKSIKRMLDPETGSPRRSMLAMISDVKVVDPYTVQLITDEPFGPFL
;
A
#
# COMPACT_ATOMS: atom_id res chain seq x y z
N MET A 1 -26.12 4.61 20.56
CA MET A 1 -24.67 4.87 20.47
C MET A 1 -23.96 3.54 20.26
N PRO A 2 -23.59 3.15 19.03
CA PRO A 2 -22.64 2.05 18.80
C PRO A 2 -21.35 2.63 18.19
N THR A 3 -20.32 2.90 19.00
CA THR A 3 -19.16 2.02 19.23
C THR A 3 -18.39 1.63 17.95
N ALA A 4 -17.56 2.55 17.47
CA ALA A 4 -16.11 2.43 17.23
C ALA A 4 -15.47 1.06 16.87
N ASN A 5 -16.15 0.17 16.14
CA ASN A 5 -15.63 -1.16 15.74
C ASN A 5 -15.77 -1.45 14.24
N ALA A 6 -15.68 -0.43 13.37
CA ALA A 6 -15.91 -0.60 11.93
C ALA A 6 -14.86 0.07 11.03
N VAL A 7 -13.58 0.10 11.44
CA VAL A 7 -12.49 0.64 10.60
C VAL A 7 -11.34 -0.39 10.40
N MET A 8 -11.58 -1.67 10.73
CA MET A 8 -10.54 -2.72 10.70
C MET A 8 -10.88 -3.94 9.84
N HIS A 9 -11.90 -3.91 8.98
CA HIS A 9 -12.38 -5.16 8.36
C HIS A 9 -12.20 -5.37 6.86
N VAL A 10 -11.71 -4.42 6.05
CA VAL A 10 -11.32 -4.74 4.67
C VAL A 10 -10.24 -3.77 4.17
N HIS A 11 -9.00 -3.95 4.60
CA HIS A 11 -7.85 -3.38 3.92
C HIS A 11 -6.85 -4.51 3.73
N GLU A 12 -6.86 -5.11 2.55
CA GLU A 12 -5.79 -6.02 2.14
C GLU A 12 -4.53 -5.19 1.90
N THR A 13 -3.38 -5.71 2.33
CA THR A 13 -2.10 -5.05 2.09
C THR A 13 -1.56 -5.46 0.71
N LEU A 14 -0.65 -4.67 0.15
CA LEU A 14 0.02 -5.08 -1.11
C LEU A 14 0.81 -6.37 -0.88
N VAL A 15 1.47 -6.46 0.26
CA VAL A 15 2.25 -7.60 0.73
C VAL A 15 1.86 -7.96 2.17
N THR A 16 1.92 -9.23 2.52
CA THR A 16 1.70 -9.77 3.86
C THR A 16 2.88 -10.65 4.27
N TRP A 17 2.94 -11.07 5.52
CA TRP A 17 3.90 -12.04 6.01
C TRP A 17 3.24 -13.42 6.07
N ASP A 18 3.93 -14.47 5.66
CA ASP A 18 3.49 -15.85 5.87
C ASP A 18 3.82 -16.36 7.29
N GLU A 19 3.46 -17.61 7.58
CA GLU A 19 3.71 -18.24 8.89
C GLU A 19 5.21 -18.34 9.24
N ASP A 20 6.08 -18.28 8.23
CA ASP A 20 7.53 -18.36 8.33
C ASP A 20 8.19 -16.96 8.36
N MET A 21 7.40 -15.89 8.45
CA MET A 21 7.84 -14.49 8.34
C MET A 21 8.51 -14.13 7.01
N ASN A 22 8.21 -14.84 5.93
CA ASN A 22 8.57 -14.39 4.58
C ASN A 22 7.51 -13.43 4.07
N MET A 23 7.94 -12.44 3.31
CA MET A 23 7.02 -11.52 2.65
C MET A 23 6.38 -12.20 1.43
N THR A 24 5.07 -12.09 1.31
CA THR A 24 4.26 -12.70 0.25
C THR A 24 3.28 -11.68 -0.34
N GLY A 25 3.05 -11.77 -1.64
CA GLY A 25 2.15 -10.85 -2.35
C GLY A 25 0.67 -11.19 -2.11
N GLN A 26 -0.11 -10.21 -1.64
CA GLN A 26 -1.57 -10.34 -1.50
C GLN A 26 -2.26 -9.66 -2.68
N LEU A 27 -2.31 -8.33 -2.69
CA LEU A 27 -2.82 -7.54 -3.83
C LEU A 27 -1.76 -7.29 -4.91
N ALA A 28 -0.49 -7.28 -4.52
CA ALA A 28 0.63 -7.33 -5.45
C ALA A 28 0.96 -8.79 -5.80
N GLU A 29 1.29 -9.05 -7.06
CA GLU A 29 1.87 -10.33 -7.48
C GLU A 29 3.37 -10.40 -7.26
N ASP A 30 4.06 -9.26 -7.40
CA ASP A 30 5.51 -9.15 -7.25
C ASP A 30 5.91 -7.71 -6.88
N TRP A 31 7.15 -7.53 -6.43
CA TRP A 31 7.72 -6.21 -6.18
C TRP A 31 9.24 -6.18 -6.36
N GLU A 32 9.73 -5.01 -6.73
CA GLU A 32 11.16 -4.72 -6.86
C GLU A 32 11.54 -3.56 -5.93
N VAL A 33 12.75 -3.62 -5.39
CA VAL A 33 13.33 -2.57 -4.56
C VAL A 33 14.55 -2.01 -5.28
N SER A 34 14.64 -0.68 -5.39
CA SER A 34 15.82 -0.02 -5.93
C SER A 34 17.06 -0.28 -5.06
N GLU A 35 18.25 -0.17 -5.66
CA GLU A 35 19.53 -0.42 -4.97
C GLU A 35 19.74 0.46 -3.72
N ASP A 36 19.15 1.67 -3.71
CA ASP A 36 19.21 2.59 -2.58
C ASP A 36 18.14 2.31 -1.50
N GLY A 37 17.26 1.34 -1.71
CA GLY A 37 16.20 0.95 -0.79
C GLY A 37 15.04 1.95 -0.66
N LYS A 38 14.99 2.96 -1.55
CA LYS A 38 14.04 4.09 -1.45
C LYS A 38 12.85 4.01 -2.40
N THR A 39 12.94 3.21 -3.46
CA THR A 39 11.87 3.05 -4.43
C THR A 39 11.42 1.60 -4.43
N TRP A 40 10.13 1.41 -4.20
CA TRP A 40 9.46 0.12 -4.24
C TRP A 40 8.50 0.10 -5.41
N THR A 41 8.73 -0.77 -6.38
CA THR A 41 7.82 -0.97 -7.51
C THR A 41 6.96 -2.19 -7.22
N PHE A 42 5.65 -2.04 -7.14
CA PHE A 42 4.70 -3.15 -6.95
C PHE A 42 3.96 -3.43 -8.25
N PHE A 43 3.92 -4.70 -8.64
CA PHE A 43 3.12 -5.23 -9.73
C PHE A 43 1.82 -5.78 -9.15
N LEU A 44 0.68 -5.26 -9.59
CA LEU A 44 -0.63 -5.53 -9.03
C LEU A 44 -1.31 -6.67 -9.78
N ARG A 45 -2.05 -7.50 -9.05
CA ARG A 45 -2.87 -8.55 -9.66
C ARG A 45 -4.01 -7.95 -10.48
N GLU A 46 -4.15 -8.39 -11.72
CA GLU A 46 -5.25 -7.99 -12.60
C GLU A 46 -6.60 -8.63 -12.22
N GLY A 47 -7.69 -7.96 -12.56
CA GLY A 47 -9.05 -8.50 -12.42
C GLY A 47 -9.61 -8.51 -11.00
N ILE A 48 -8.89 -7.95 -10.03
CA ILE A 48 -9.40 -7.72 -8.67
C ILE A 48 -10.38 -6.55 -8.68
N LYS A 49 -11.49 -6.71 -7.95
CA LYS A 49 -12.49 -5.66 -7.74
C LYS A 49 -12.70 -5.42 -6.25
N PHE A 50 -12.92 -4.17 -5.89
CA PHE A 50 -13.39 -3.80 -4.58
C PHE A 50 -14.84 -4.25 -4.36
N HIS A 51 -15.29 -4.28 -3.10
CA HIS A 51 -16.65 -4.69 -2.75
C HIS A 51 -17.75 -3.79 -3.34
N ASP A 52 -17.43 -2.56 -3.72
CA ASP A 52 -18.35 -1.64 -4.40
C ASP A 52 -18.38 -1.83 -5.93
N GLY A 53 -17.60 -2.78 -6.45
CA GLY A 53 -17.51 -3.11 -7.87
C GLY A 53 -16.47 -2.32 -8.66
N ALA A 54 -15.78 -1.35 -8.04
CA ALA A 54 -14.68 -0.63 -8.67
C ALA A 54 -13.47 -1.54 -8.92
N ASP A 55 -12.72 -1.27 -9.98
CA ASP A 55 -11.50 -2.01 -10.29
C ASP A 55 -10.37 -1.67 -9.30
N PHE A 56 -9.63 -2.70 -8.89
CA PHE A 56 -8.37 -2.52 -8.18
C PHE A 56 -7.25 -2.26 -9.20
N ASN A 57 -6.67 -1.06 -9.14
CA ASN A 57 -5.61 -0.62 -10.03
C ASN A 57 -4.66 0.34 -9.29
N ALA A 58 -3.57 0.73 -9.94
CA ALA A 58 -2.53 1.58 -9.37
C ALA A 58 -3.06 2.96 -8.92
N GLU A 59 -4.04 3.54 -9.63
CA GLU A 59 -4.67 4.80 -9.22
C GLU A 59 -5.46 4.66 -7.90
N ALA A 60 -6.14 3.53 -7.70
CA ALA A 60 -6.84 3.25 -6.46
C ALA A 60 -5.87 3.10 -5.28
N VAL A 61 -4.69 2.51 -5.51
CA VAL A 61 -3.61 2.42 -4.53
C VAL A 61 -3.09 3.82 -4.18
N GLU A 62 -2.73 4.62 -5.18
CA GLU A 62 -2.24 6.00 -4.99
C GLU A 62 -3.23 6.85 -4.18
N LYS A 63 -4.50 6.83 -4.57
CA LYS A 63 -5.57 7.59 -3.88
C LYS A 63 -5.73 7.13 -2.44
N SER A 64 -5.62 5.82 -2.18
CA SER A 64 -5.73 5.26 -0.84
C SER A 64 -4.58 5.72 0.06
N ILE A 65 -3.34 5.69 -0.45
CA ILE A 65 -2.16 6.13 0.30
C ILE A 65 -2.22 7.64 0.55
N LYS A 66 -2.54 8.45 -0.47
CA LYS A 66 -2.71 9.91 -0.31
C LYS A 66 -3.75 10.25 0.77
N ARG A 67 -4.88 9.53 0.79
CA ARG A 67 -5.90 9.69 1.85
C ARG A 67 -5.38 9.34 3.24
N MET A 68 -4.49 8.36 3.36
CA MET A 68 -3.90 7.97 4.65
C MET A 68 -2.82 8.93 5.15
N LEU A 69 -2.13 9.62 4.23
CA LEU A 69 -1.14 10.65 4.53
C LEU A 69 -1.76 12.01 4.86
N ASP A 70 -2.99 12.23 4.43
CA ASP A 70 -3.76 13.44 4.70
C ASP A 70 -3.82 13.74 6.22
N PRO A 71 -3.37 14.91 6.68
CA PRO A 71 -3.51 15.32 8.08
C PRO A 71 -4.92 15.32 8.62
N GLU A 72 -5.90 15.59 7.77
CA GLU A 72 -7.29 15.73 8.19
C GLU A 72 -7.93 14.37 8.47
N THR A 73 -7.43 13.26 7.92
CA THR A 73 -7.97 11.92 8.20
C THR A 73 -7.54 11.38 9.56
N GLY A 74 -6.55 11.98 10.23
CA GLY A 74 -6.14 11.60 11.59
C GLY A 74 -5.70 10.14 11.74
N SER A 75 -5.23 9.51 10.65
CA SER A 75 -4.93 8.08 10.61
C SER A 75 -3.79 7.72 11.61
N PRO A 76 -3.98 6.74 12.51
CA PRO A 76 -2.91 6.29 13.41
C PRO A 76 -1.75 5.61 12.66
N ARG A 77 -1.97 5.22 11.40
CA ARG A 77 -0.94 4.65 10.51
C ARG A 77 -0.11 5.72 9.80
N ARG A 78 -0.43 7.00 9.99
CA ARG A 78 0.31 8.11 9.36
C ARG A 78 1.80 8.04 9.71
N SER A 79 2.18 7.75 10.95
CA SER A 79 3.59 7.65 11.34
C SER A 79 4.34 6.52 10.61
N MET A 80 3.64 5.42 10.29
CA MET A 80 4.21 4.30 9.53
C MET A 80 4.33 4.60 8.03
N LEU A 81 3.43 5.42 7.48
CA LEU A 81 3.46 5.82 6.08
C LEU A 81 4.17 7.16 5.84
N ALA A 82 4.49 7.93 6.89
CA ALA A 82 5.02 9.29 6.79
C ALA A 82 6.36 9.36 6.04
N MET A 83 7.06 8.24 5.94
CA MET A 83 8.27 8.15 5.15
C MET A 83 8.06 7.97 3.66
N ILE A 84 6.85 7.59 3.24
CA ILE A 84 6.46 7.64 1.83
C ILE A 84 6.33 9.11 1.46
N SER A 85 7.25 9.59 0.64
CA SER A 85 7.25 10.96 0.14
C SER A 85 6.47 11.10 -1.16
N ASP A 86 6.38 10.04 -1.96
CA ASP A 86 5.59 10.06 -3.19
C ASP A 86 5.04 8.68 -3.56
N VAL A 87 3.96 8.69 -4.34
CA VAL A 87 3.37 7.50 -4.95
C VAL A 87 3.13 7.79 -6.42
N LYS A 88 3.74 7.01 -7.30
CA LYS A 88 3.63 7.18 -8.75
C LYS A 88 2.91 6.01 -9.39
N VAL A 89 1.89 6.33 -10.17
CA VAL A 89 1.25 5.39 -11.08
C VAL A 89 2.12 5.29 -12.33
N VAL A 90 2.74 4.14 -12.56
CA VAL A 90 3.56 3.90 -13.76
C VAL A 90 2.65 3.45 -14.91
N ASP A 91 1.74 2.52 -14.62
CA ASP A 91 0.68 2.04 -15.50
C ASP A 91 -0.49 1.49 -14.65
N PRO A 92 -1.60 1.01 -15.25
CA PRO A 92 -2.77 0.56 -14.49
C PRO A 92 -2.49 -0.51 -13.42
N TYR A 93 -1.45 -1.32 -13.57
CA TYR A 93 -1.12 -2.40 -12.65
C TYR A 93 0.30 -2.29 -12.08
N THR A 94 0.97 -1.16 -12.27
CA THR A 94 2.29 -0.91 -11.70
C THR A 94 2.30 0.41 -10.92
N VAL A 95 2.65 0.33 -9.64
CA VAL A 95 2.74 1.48 -8.74
C VAL A 95 4.10 1.54 -8.06
N GLN A 96 4.68 2.74 -8.00
CA GLN A 96 5.93 3.00 -7.29
C GLN A 96 5.67 3.78 -6.01
N LEU A 97 6.17 3.26 -4.88
CA LEU A 97 6.24 3.97 -3.62
C LEU A 97 7.66 4.49 -3.43
N ILE A 98 7.79 5.79 -3.18
CA ILE A 98 9.08 6.45 -2.98
C ILE A 98 9.15 6.90 -1.52
N THR A 99 10.27 6.61 -0.86
CA THR A 99 10.51 7.00 0.52
C THR A 99 11.72 7.93 0.66
N ASP A 100 11.67 8.85 1.62
CA ASP A 100 12.77 9.79 1.86
C ASP A 100 14.01 9.10 2.45
N GLU A 101 13.78 8.08 3.29
CA GLU A 101 14.80 7.22 3.87
C GLU A 101 14.57 5.76 3.43
N PRO A 102 15.62 4.91 3.37
CA PRO A 102 15.46 3.50 3.05
C PRO A 102 14.46 2.87 4.03
N PHE A 103 13.43 2.21 3.51
CA PHE A 103 12.39 1.64 4.35
C PHE A 103 12.84 0.30 4.94
N GLY A 104 13.43 0.37 6.14
CA GLY A 104 14.00 -0.76 6.85
C GLY A 104 13.08 -1.87 7.37
N PRO A 105 11.74 -1.76 7.52
CA PRO A 105 10.89 -2.88 7.92
C PRO A 105 10.82 -4.02 6.89
N PHE A 106 11.43 -3.83 5.72
CA PHE A 106 11.51 -4.83 4.66
C PHE A 106 12.96 -5.19 4.27
N LEU A 107 13.97 -4.74 5.05
CA LEU A 107 15.35 -5.22 4.99
C LEU A 107 15.59 -6.34 6.00
#